data_AF-A0A831XP79-F1
#
_entry.id   AF-A0A831XP79-F1
#
_cell.length_a   1.000
_cell.length_b   1.000
_cell.length_c   1.000
_cell.angle_alpha   90.00
_cell.angle_beta   90.00
_cell.angle_gamma   90.00
#
_symmetry.space_group_name_H-M   'P 1'
#
loop_
_entity.id
_entity.type
_entity.pdbx_description
1 polymer ?
#
loop_
_entity_poly.entity_id
_entity_poly.type
_entity_poly.pdbx_seq_one_letter_code
_entity_poly.pdbx_strand_id
1 'polypeptide(L)' 'MSKSSYSLKAGRPSAGKRSITLTEKATKRVNFNVTPGEHRNLKVYAAKHGKTVTEVLKDYVRSLEP' A
#
# COMPACT_ATOMS: atom_id res chain seq x y z
N MET A 1 -7.33 44.79 -38.55
CA MET A 1 -6.50 43.58 -38.74
C MET A 1 -6.77 42.61 -37.60
N SER A 2 -7.42 41.48 -37.89
CA SER A 2 -7.75 40.44 -36.91
C SER A 2 -6.51 39.60 -36.61
N LYS A 3 -6.06 39.55 -35.36
CA LYS A 3 -5.04 38.60 -34.91
C LYS A 3 -5.74 37.29 -34.55
N SER A 4 -5.80 36.37 -35.51
CA SER A 4 -6.13 34.97 -35.23
C SER A 4 -4.98 34.34 -34.45
N SER A 5 -5.15 34.18 -33.14
CA SER A 5 -4.21 33.43 -32.31
C SER A 5 -4.46 31.95 -32.53
N TYR A 6 -3.62 31.33 -33.36
CA TYR A 6 -3.48 29.88 -33.41
C TYR A 6 -2.94 29.39 -32.06
N SER A 7 -3.85 29.14 -31.13
CA SER A 7 -3.60 28.44 -29.88
C SER A 7 -3.29 26.99 -30.22
N LEU A 8 -2.00 26.66 -30.31
CA LEU A 8 -1.53 25.29 -30.45
C LEU A 8 -2.09 24.49 -29.26
N LYS A 9 -2.96 23.51 -29.53
CA LYS A 9 -3.48 22.55 -28.54
C LYS A 9 -2.39 21.57 -28.10
N ALA A 10 -1.28 22.09 -27.57
CA ALA A 10 -0.45 21.29 -26.68
C ALA A 10 -1.23 21.17 -25.38
N GLY A 11 -1.99 20.08 -25.24
CA GLY A 11 -2.85 19.83 -24.09
C GLY A 11 -2.08 20.01 -22.79
N ARG A 12 -2.37 21.12 -22.09
CA ARG A 12 -1.83 21.38 -20.75
C ARG A 12 -2.24 20.18 -19.88
N PRO A 13 -1.31 19.37 -19.36
CA PRO A 13 -1.65 18.23 -18.51
C PRO A 13 -2.34 18.67 -17.19
N SER A 14 -2.40 19.98 -16.93
CA SER A 14 -3.18 20.61 -15.87
C SER A 14 -4.69 20.62 -16.12
N ALA A 15 -5.18 20.47 -17.37
CA ALA A 15 -6.61 20.51 -17.67
C ALA A 15 -7.35 19.20 -17.34
N GLY A 16 -6.61 18.14 -16.99
CA GLY A 16 -7.17 16.82 -16.66
C GLY A 16 -6.59 16.25 -15.38
N LYS A 17 -6.34 17.07 -14.35
CA LYS A 17 -5.97 16.53 -13.03
C LYS A 17 -7.23 16.01 -12.33
N ARG A 18 -7.58 14.75 -12.58
CA ARG A 18 -8.37 14.00 -11.60
C ARG A 18 -7.53 13.96 -10.33
N SER A 19 -8.03 14.57 -9.26
CA SER A 19 -7.53 14.28 -7.92
C SER A 19 -7.73 12.78 -7.71
N ILE A 20 -6.68 11.99 -7.87
CA ILE A 20 -6.63 10.68 -7.24
C ILE A 20 -6.62 11.03 -5.77
N THR A 21 -7.81 11.09 -5.16
CA THR A 21 -7.96 11.21 -3.72
C THR A 21 -7.20 10.02 -3.17
N LEU A 22 -6.10 10.29 -2.49
CA LEU A 22 -5.27 9.29 -1.85
C LEU A 22 -6.17 8.56 -0.86
N THR A 23 -6.73 7.44 -1.30
CA THR A 23 -7.66 6.64 -0.51
C THR A 23 -6.95 6.36 0.81
N GLU A 24 -7.52 6.83 1.91
CA GLU A 24 -6.93 6.66 3.23
C GLU A 24 -6.60 5.19 3.40
N LYS A 25 -5.31 4.86 3.51
CA LYS A 25 -4.88 3.46 3.65
C LYS A 25 -5.54 2.92 4.92
N ALA A 26 -6.55 2.06 4.76
CA ALA A 26 -7.33 1.46 5.83
C ALA A 26 -6.52 0.55 6.78
N THR A 27 -5.21 0.46 6.60
CA THR A 27 -4.30 -0.36 7.40
C THR A 27 -3.35 0.53 8.19
N LYS A 28 -3.33 0.36 9.52
CA LYS A 28 -2.32 0.97 10.39
C LYS A 28 -1.08 0.07 10.45
N ARG A 29 0.11 0.69 10.42
CA ARG A 29 1.39 -0.01 10.62
C ARG A 29 1.66 -0.18 12.11
N VAL A 30 2.10 -1.37 12.49
CA VAL A 30 2.59 -1.69 13.84
C VAL A 30 4.11 -1.83 13.81
N ASN A 31 4.79 -1.28 14.82
CA ASN A 31 6.22 -1.51 15.01
C ASN A 31 6.42 -2.85 15.71
N PHE A 32 7.25 -3.70 15.13
CA PHE A 32 7.51 -5.04 15.63
C PHE A 32 9.01 -5.31 15.58
N ASN A 33 9.60 -5.53 16.74
CA ASN A 33 11.00 -5.88 16.88
C ASN A 33 11.05 -7.36 17.27
N VAL A 34 11.82 -8.14 16.51
CA VAL A 34 12.06 -9.56 16.78
C VAL A 34 13.54 -9.83 16.70
N THR A 35 13.99 -10.75 17.55
CA THR A 35 15.35 -11.30 17.48
C THR A 35 15.54 -12.11 16.18
N PRO A 36 16.79 -12.34 15.75
CA PRO A 36 17.07 -13.18 14.57
C PRO A 36 16.49 -14.59 14.67
N GLY A 37 16.48 -15.17 15.88
CA GLY A 37 15.92 -16.50 16.13
C GLY A 37 14.39 -16.53 15.96
N GLU A 38 13.69 -15.54 16.49
CA GLU A 38 12.24 -15.41 16.34
C GLU A 38 11.84 -15.16 14.89
N HIS A 39 12.58 -14.32 14.16
CA HIS A 39 12.33 -14.10 12.74
C HIS A 39 12.52 -15.38 11.91
N ARG A 40 13.54 -16.19 12.23
CA ARG A 40 13.73 -17.50 11.59
C ARG A 40 12.56 -18.43 11.87
N ASN A 41 12.13 -18.52 13.13
CA ASN A 41 11.01 -19.37 13.52
C ASN A 41 9.71 -18.93 12.83
N LEU A 42 9.45 -17.62 12.76
CA LEU A 42 8.31 -17.05 12.03
C LEU A 42 8.34 -17.42 10.54
N LYS A 43 9.50 -17.33 9.88
CA LYS A 43 9.64 -17.74 8.47
C LYS A 43 9.42 -19.22 8.26
N VAL A 44 9.97 -20.07 9.13
CA VAL A 44 9.79 -21.53 9.04
C VAL A 44 8.31 -21.89 9.25
N TYR A 45 7.64 -21.26 10.22
CA TYR A 45 6.21 -21.47 10.45
C TYR A 45 5.38 -21.02 9.25
N ALA A 46 5.63 -19.82 8.73
CA ALA A 46 4.93 -19.28 7.57
C ALA A 46 5.10 -20.20 6.34
N ALA A 47 6.32 -20.68 6.07
CA ALA A 47 6.60 -21.60 4.98
C ALA A 47 5.89 -22.95 5.12
N LYS A 48 5.83 -23.52 6.34
CA LYS A 48 5.09 -24.77 6.60
C LYS A 48 3.60 -24.66 6.32
N HIS A 49 3.01 -23.50 6.57
CA HIS A 49 1.58 -23.24 6.37
C HIS A 49 1.24 -22.62 5.01
N GLY A 50 2.23 -22.44 4.12
CA GLY A 50 2.04 -21.81 2.81
C GLY A 50 1.59 -20.34 2.89
N LYS A 51 1.88 -19.67 4.00
CA LYS A 51 1.48 -18.28 4.28
C LYS A 51 2.71 -17.37 4.33
N THR A 52 2.47 -16.07 4.26
CA THR A 52 3.46 -15.05 4.58
C THR A 52 3.46 -14.74 6.08
N VAL A 53 4.58 -14.20 6.58
CA VAL A 53 4.68 -13.77 7.99
C VAL A 53 3.61 -12.74 8.34
N THR A 54 3.25 -11.87 7.40
CA THR A 54 2.19 -10.88 7.57
C THR A 54 0.80 -11.50 7.68
N GLU A 55 0.51 -12.56 6.93
CA GLU A 55 -0.75 -13.30 7.04
C GLU A 55 -0.84 -14.07 8.36
N VAL A 56 0.23 -14.72 8.78
CA VAL A 56 0.30 -15.39 10.08
C VAL A 56 0.00 -14.41 11.22
N LEU A 57 0.63 -13.23 11.20
CA LEU A 57 0.38 -12.20 12.21
C LEU A 57 -1.04 -11.63 12.13
N LYS A 58 -1.58 -11.43 10.92
CA LYS A 58 -2.97 -10.97 10.74
C LYS A 58 -3.98 -11.99 11.26
N ASP A 59 -3.77 -13.27 10.97
CA ASP A 59 -4.63 -14.36 11.44
C ASP A 59 -4.58 -14.47 12.97
N TYR A 60 -3.40 -14.34 13.55
CA TYR A 60 -3.25 -14.29 15.01
C TYR A 60 -4.01 -13.09 15.59
N VAL A 61 -3.83 -11.89 15.04
CA VAL A 61 -4.56 -10.70 15.50
C VAL A 61 -6.08 -10.86 15.38
N ARG A 62 -6.57 -11.49 14.31
CA ARG A 62 -8.01 -11.81 14.17
C ARG A 62 -8.50 -12.80 15.21
N SER A 63 -7.67 -13.73 15.66
CA SER A 63 -8.01 -14.69 16.72
C SER A 63 -8.01 -14.09 18.13
N LEU A 64 -7.49 -12.87 18.32
CA LEU A 64 -7.48 -12.17 19.61
C LEU A 64 -8.80 -11.44 19.89
N GLU A 65 -9.61 -11.19 18.87
CA GLU A 65 -10.96 -10.62 19.03
C GLU A 65 -11.95 -11.77 19.31
N PRO A 66 -12.84 -11.66 20.30
CA PRO A 66 -13.89 -12.65 20.57
C PRO A 66 -14.98 -12.70 19.49
#